data_AF-A0A328B896-F1
#
_entry.id   AF-A0A328B896-F1
#
_cell.length_a   1.000
_cell.length_b   1.000
_cell.length_c   1.000
_cell.angle_alpha   90.00
_cell.angle_beta   90.00
_cell.angle_gamma   90.00
#
_symmetry.space_group_name_H-M   'P 1'
#
loop_
_entity.id
_entity.type
_entity.pdbx_description
1 polymer ?
#
loop_
_entity_poly.entity_id
_entity_poly.type
_entity_poly.pdbx_seq_one_letter_code
_entity_poly.pdbx_strand_id
1 'polypeptide(L)'
;MSDDPHIHRRLLEQAQAYARLYPSIAARLKAALAAGDPNLKNLVDALTEAMARADAGRERQLRDGWSLSRQEARVALHLIDGGTVATCAAEFSVAESTIRTHLKAIFAKTGRNRQAQLGSLLKNNSEMSSFD
;
A
#
# COMPACT_ATOMS: atom_id res chain seq x y z
N MET A 1 7.61 -13.11 3.86
CA MET A 1 6.36 -12.32 3.94
C MET A 1 6.05 -11.55 2.62
N SER A 2 5.55 -12.16 1.55
CA SER A 2 5.17 -13.55 1.48
C SER A 2 5.22 -14.11 0.07
N ASP A 3 6.16 -15.04 -0.13
CA ASP A 3 5.90 -16.29 -0.84
C ASP A 3 4.91 -17.16 -0.03
N ASP A 4 3.74 -16.58 0.29
CA ASP A 4 2.57 -17.33 0.70
C ASP A 4 1.78 -17.57 -0.59
N PRO A 5 1.68 -18.82 -1.08
CA PRO A 5 1.02 -19.12 -2.34
C PRO A 5 -0.47 -18.70 -2.36
N HIS A 6 -1.08 -18.42 -1.20
CA HIS A 6 -2.44 -17.88 -1.12
C HIS A 6 -2.53 -16.37 -1.41
N ILE A 7 -1.47 -15.60 -1.15
CA ILE A 7 -1.43 -14.16 -1.45
C ILE A 7 -1.36 -13.91 -2.96
N HIS A 8 -0.44 -14.58 -3.64
CA HIS A 8 -0.29 -14.48 -5.10
C HIS A 8 -1.59 -14.91 -5.81
N ARG A 9 -2.25 -15.97 -5.31
CA ARG A 9 -3.56 -16.42 -5.82
C ARG A 9 -4.64 -15.33 -5.67
N ARG A 10 -4.72 -14.67 -4.52
CA ARG A 10 -5.75 -13.64 -4.25
C ARG A 10 -5.56 -12.36 -5.06
N LEU A 11 -4.31 -11.95 -5.27
CA LEU A 11 -3.95 -10.86 -6.19
C LEU A 11 -4.28 -11.21 -7.65
N LEU A 12 -4.02 -12.46 -8.07
CA LEU A 12 -4.46 -12.99 -9.37
C LEU A 12 -5.99 -13.02 -9.51
N GLU A 13 -6.72 -13.44 -8.48
CA GLU A 13 -8.20 -13.44 -8.48
C GLU A 13 -8.78 -12.03 -8.57
N GLN A 14 -8.21 -11.05 -7.85
CA GLN A 14 -8.60 -9.64 -7.96
C GLN A 14 -8.26 -9.06 -9.34
N ALA A 15 -7.08 -9.34 -9.89
CA ALA A 15 -6.70 -8.93 -11.24
C ALA A 15 -7.60 -9.59 -12.31
N GLN A 16 -8.00 -10.85 -12.13
CA GLN A 16 -8.97 -11.54 -12.99
C GLN A 16 -10.38 -10.94 -12.89
N ALA A 17 -10.81 -10.52 -11.69
CA ALA A 17 -12.07 -9.80 -11.52
C ALA A 17 -12.05 -8.44 -12.23
N TYR A 18 -10.95 -7.70 -12.14
CA TYR A 18 -10.74 -6.45 -12.90
C TYR A 18 -10.71 -6.69 -14.42
N ALA A 19 -10.04 -7.75 -14.89
CA ALA A 19 -10.01 -8.11 -16.31
C ALA A 19 -11.39 -8.52 -16.88
N ARG A 20 -12.30 -9.02 -16.02
CA ARG A 20 -13.71 -9.30 -16.38
C ARG A 20 -14.57 -8.04 -16.43
N LEU A 21 -14.37 -7.08 -15.51
CA LEU A 21 -15.10 -5.81 -15.51
C LEU A 21 -14.64 -4.86 -16.63
N TYR A 22 -13.35 -4.84 -16.96
CA TYR A 22 -12.78 -3.97 -18.00
C TYR A 22 -11.89 -4.75 -18.98
N PRO A 23 -12.47 -5.56 -19.89
CA PRO A 23 -11.72 -6.27 -20.94
C PRO A 23 -10.86 -5.33 -21.80
N SER A 24 -11.31 -4.08 -21.97
CA SER A 24 -10.62 -3.02 -22.71
C SER A 24 -9.31 -2.57 -22.06
N ILE A 25 -9.15 -2.64 -20.74
CA ILE A 25 -7.90 -2.33 -20.04
C ILE A 25 -6.91 -3.48 -20.19
N ALA A 26 -7.35 -4.74 -20.03
CA ALA A 26 -6.49 -5.90 -20.23
C ALA A 26 -6.03 -6.03 -21.69
N ALA A 27 -6.90 -5.77 -22.66
CA ALA A 27 -6.53 -5.70 -24.07
C ALA A 27 -5.54 -4.57 -24.37
N ARG A 28 -5.72 -3.38 -23.78
CA ARG A 28 -4.79 -2.25 -23.91
C ARG A 28 -3.43 -2.52 -23.25
N LEU A 29 -3.36 -3.12 -22.06
CA LEU A 29 -2.10 -3.54 -21.43
C LEU A 29 -1.39 -4.66 -22.22
N LYS A 30 -2.15 -5.60 -22.77
CA LYS A 30 -1.57 -6.69 -23.58
C LYS A 30 -1.04 -6.16 -24.92
N ALA A 31 -1.76 -5.23 -25.55
CA ALA A 31 -1.27 -4.50 -26.72
C ALA A 31 -0.06 -3.62 -26.37
N ALA A 32 -0.04 -2.95 -25.21
CA ALA A 32 1.10 -2.18 -24.71
C ALA A 32 2.40 -2.97 -24.70
N LEU A 33 2.38 -4.11 -23.99
CA LEU A 33 3.53 -4.96 -23.78
C LEU A 33 4.00 -5.65 -25.08
N ALA A 34 3.09 -5.86 -26.05
CA ALA A 34 3.39 -6.48 -27.33
C ALA A 34 3.82 -5.50 -28.44
N ALA A 35 3.38 -4.24 -28.40
CA ALA A 35 3.60 -3.29 -29.49
C ALA A 35 4.88 -2.45 -29.37
N GLY A 36 5.47 -2.35 -28.16
CA GLY A 36 6.65 -1.51 -27.93
C GLY A 36 6.38 0.00 -28.12
N ASP A 37 5.12 0.44 -28.11
CA ASP A 37 4.70 1.82 -28.35
C ASP A 37 5.29 2.77 -27.28
N PRO A 38 6.15 3.74 -27.66
CA PRO A 38 6.75 4.69 -26.73
C PRO A 38 5.72 5.48 -25.91
N ASN A 39 4.56 5.84 -26.49
CA ASN A 39 3.54 6.60 -25.77
C ASN A 39 2.93 5.80 -24.63
N LEU A 40 2.82 4.49 -24.82
CA LEU A 40 2.16 3.59 -23.88
C LEU A 40 3.15 3.10 -22.81
N LYS A 41 4.44 2.97 -23.13
CA LYS A 41 5.51 2.92 -22.12
C LYS A 41 5.51 4.18 -21.25
N ASN A 42 5.52 5.36 -21.88
CA ASN A 42 5.51 6.64 -21.16
C ASN A 42 4.27 6.80 -20.25
N LEU A 43 3.10 6.28 -20.67
CA LEU A 43 1.89 6.27 -19.84
C LEU A 43 2.03 5.35 -18.61
N VAL A 44 2.62 4.17 -18.76
CA VAL A 44 2.89 3.25 -17.64
C VAL A 44 3.93 3.82 -16.68
N ASP A 45 5.00 4.43 -17.20
CA ASP A 45 6.02 5.10 -16.39
C ASP A 45 5.39 6.27 -15.60
N ALA A 46 4.65 7.16 -16.27
CA ALA A 46 3.99 8.30 -15.64
C ALA A 46 2.95 7.88 -14.59
N LEU A 47 2.20 6.78 -14.82
CA LEU A 47 1.27 6.22 -13.84
C LEU A 47 2.02 5.66 -12.61
N THR A 48 3.12 4.94 -12.84
CA THR A 48 3.97 4.39 -11.78
C THR A 48 4.57 5.50 -10.91
N GLU A 49 5.08 6.57 -11.53
CA GLU A 49 5.57 7.74 -10.82
C GLU A 49 4.48 8.49 -10.05
N ALA A 50 3.27 8.59 -10.60
CA ALA A 50 2.14 9.24 -9.95
C ALA A 50 1.69 8.46 -8.71
N MET A 51 1.64 7.12 -8.81
CA MET A 51 1.35 6.23 -7.67
C MET A 51 2.45 6.33 -6.60
N ALA A 52 3.73 6.24 -6.98
CA ALA A 52 4.85 6.39 -6.05
C ALA A 52 4.85 7.77 -5.33
N ARG A 53 4.46 8.84 -6.02
CA ARG A 53 4.26 10.18 -5.42
C ARG A 53 3.08 10.21 -4.45
N ALA A 54 1.97 9.54 -4.77
CA ALA A 54 0.81 9.44 -3.90
C ALA A 54 1.13 8.67 -2.61
N ASP A 55 1.79 7.52 -2.70
CA ASP A 55 2.19 6.72 -1.55
C ASP A 55 3.22 7.44 -0.67
N ALA A 56 4.18 8.14 -1.27
CA ALA A 56 5.08 9.02 -0.52
C ALA A 56 4.34 10.17 0.19
N GLY A 57 3.22 10.66 -0.37
CA GLY A 57 2.33 11.62 0.29
C GLY A 57 1.63 11.03 1.51
N ARG A 58 1.04 9.82 1.35
CA ARG A 58 0.34 9.09 2.42
C ARG A 58 1.29 8.67 3.54
N GLU A 59 2.52 8.26 3.21
CA GLU A 59 3.59 7.95 4.16
C GLU A 59 3.95 9.17 5.03
N ARG A 60 4.14 10.35 4.41
CA ARG A 60 4.37 11.60 5.16
C ARG A 60 3.19 11.96 6.05
N GLN A 61 1.97 11.90 5.53
CA GLN A 61 0.76 12.16 6.32
C GLN A 61 0.67 11.27 7.57
N LEU A 62 0.98 9.97 7.44
CA LEU A 62 1.00 9.04 8.57
C LEU A 62 2.15 9.32 9.56
N ARG A 63 3.33 9.69 9.07
CA ARG A 63 4.45 10.10 9.94
C ARG A 63 4.10 11.34 10.75
N ASP A 64 3.68 12.39 10.06
CA ASP A 64 3.60 13.74 10.63
C ASP A 64 2.34 13.88 11.51
N GLY A 65 1.21 13.26 11.13
CA GLY A 65 -0.01 13.26 11.94
C GLY A 65 0.00 12.34 13.18
N TRP A 66 0.94 11.39 13.27
CA TRP A 66 0.96 10.36 14.35
C TRP A 66 2.35 10.10 14.95
N SER A 67 3.33 10.97 14.69
CA SER A 67 4.74 10.81 15.12
C SER A 67 5.35 9.44 14.80
N LEU A 68 4.97 8.85 13.66
CA LEU A 68 5.54 7.59 13.18
C LEU A 68 6.92 7.85 12.55
N SER A 69 7.84 6.91 12.76
CA SER A 69 9.04 6.79 11.94
C SER A 69 8.68 6.38 10.51
N ARG A 70 9.60 6.62 9.57
CA ARG A 70 9.44 6.17 8.17
C ARG A 70 9.14 4.68 8.04
N GLN A 71 9.73 3.83 8.87
CA GLN A 71 9.48 2.39 8.81
C GLN A 71 8.10 2.03 9.37
N GLU A 72 7.67 2.64 10.47
CA GLU A 72 6.32 2.47 11.03
C GLU A 72 5.24 2.99 10.06
N ALA A 73 5.44 4.14 9.42
CA ALA A 73 4.50 4.69 8.46
C ALA A 73 4.36 3.82 7.20
N ARG A 74 5.47 3.25 6.69
CA ARG A 74 5.46 2.29 5.58
C ARG A 74 4.72 1.00 5.94
N VAL A 75 4.99 0.44 7.12
CA VAL A 75 4.26 -0.74 7.63
C VAL A 75 2.76 -0.42 7.80
N ALA A 76 2.41 0.74 8.34
CA ALA A 76 1.02 1.17 8.47
C ALA A 76 0.32 1.32 7.11
N LEU A 77 0.98 1.96 6.13
CA LEU A 77 0.45 2.15 4.78
C LEU A 77 0.15 0.81 4.09
N HIS A 78 1.11 -0.11 4.12
CA HIS A 78 0.94 -1.46 3.55
C HIS A 78 -0.25 -2.21 4.19
N LEU A 79 -0.43 -2.10 5.51
CA LEU A 79 -1.54 -2.74 6.23
C LEU A 79 -2.89 -2.05 6.00
N ILE A 80 -2.90 -0.76 5.65
CA ILE A 80 -4.08 0.01 5.24
C ILE A 80 -4.54 -0.42 3.83
N ASP A 81 -3.59 -0.67 2.92
CA ASP A 81 -3.85 -1.10 1.55
C ASP A 81 -4.22 -2.59 1.42
N GLY A 82 -4.54 -3.24 2.53
CA GLY A 82 -5.09 -4.59 2.58
C GLY A 82 -4.05 -5.71 2.71
N GLY A 83 -2.77 -5.37 2.83
CA GLY A 83 -1.73 -6.33 3.17
C GLY A 83 -1.90 -6.91 4.58
N THR A 84 -1.25 -8.04 4.84
CA THR A 84 -1.31 -8.77 6.11
C THR A 84 -0.03 -8.54 6.93
N VAL A 85 0.08 -9.17 8.12
CA VAL A 85 1.39 -9.39 8.76
C VAL A 85 2.14 -10.57 8.12
N ALA A 86 1.61 -11.14 7.04
CA ALA A 86 2.33 -12.05 6.18
C ALA A 86 2.84 -11.37 4.90
N THR A 87 2.40 -10.17 4.45
CA THR A 87 2.83 -9.62 3.13
C THR A 87 3.92 -8.54 3.10
N CYS A 88 4.25 -7.85 4.20
CA CYS A 88 5.19 -6.72 4.13
C CYS A 88 6.65 -7.01 4.52
N ALA A 89 7.01 -8.11 5.21
CA ALA A 89 8.41 -8.42 5.55
C ALA A 89 9.20 -9.22 4.51
N ALA A 90 8.66 -9.53 3.34
CA ALA A 90 9.49 -9.87 2.18
C ALA A 90 9.49 -8.70 1.19
N GLU A 91 8.50 -7.80 1.23
CA GLU A 91 8.71 -6.44 0.72
C GLU A 91 9.86 -5.73 1.47
N PHE A 92 9.92 -5.86 2.80
CA PHE A 92 10.98 -5.30 3.65
C PHE A 92 12.09 -6.30 4.02
N SER A 93 12.06 -7.56 3.55
CA SER A 93 13.07 -8.60 3.82
C SER A 93 13.48 -8.78 5.30
N VAL A 94 12.50 -8.84 6.21
CA VAL A 94 12.65 -9.11 7.66
C VAL A 94 11.73 -10.27 8.13
N ALA A 95 11.80 -10.63 9.41
CA ALA A 95 10.90 -11.61 10.00
C ALA A 95 9.52 -11.01 10.34
N GLU A 96 8.47 -11.84 10.40
CA GLU A 96 7.14 -11.41 10.89
C GLU A 96 7.19 -10.80 12.29
N SER A 97 8.07 -11.31 13.15
CA SER A 97 8.27 -10.80 14.51
C SER A 97 8.68 -9.32 14.51
N THR A 98 9.54 -8.91 13.57
CA THR A 98 9.93 -7.50 13.38
C THR A 98 8.74 -6.63 12.98
N ILE A 99 7.88 -7.11 12.08
CA ILE A 99 6.65 -6.40 11.70
C ILE A 99 5.66 -6.33 12.86
N ARG A 100 5.50 -7.40 13.64
CA ARG A 100 4.66 -7.39 14.86
C ARG A 100 5.20 -6.39 15.90
N THR A 101 6.51 -6.20 15.98
CA THR A 101 7.12 -5.15 16.83
C THR A 101 6.81 -3.75 16.31
N HIS A 102 6.96 -3.48 15.01
CA HIS A 102 6.51 -2.21 14.42
C HIS A 102 5.01 -1.98 14.62
N LEU A 103 4.18 -3.01 14.47
CA LEU A 103 2.74 -2.92 14.65
C LEU A 103 2.33 -2.58 16.09
N LYS A 104 3.04 -3.12 17.10
CA LYS A 104 2.87 -2.71 18.50
C LYS A 104 3.21 -1.22 18.71
N ALA A 105 4.28 -0.74 18.12
CA ALA A 105 4.69 0.66 18.23
C ALA A 105 3.71 1.60 17.52
N ILE A 106 3.23 1.24 16.32
CA ILE A 106 2.16 1.95 15.59
C ILE A 106 0.89 2.03 16.45
N PHE A 107 0.45 0.91 17.02
CA PHE A 107 -0.74 0.87 17.90
C PHE A 107 -0.58 1.76 19.13
N ALA A 108 0.59 1.75 19.79
CA ALA A 108 0.87 2.64 20.92
C ALA A 108 0.83 4.12 20.53
N LYS A 109 1.40 4.51 19.38
CA LYS A 109 1.43 5.89 18.88
C LYS A 109 0.10 6.41 18.33
N THR A 110 -0.74 5.52 17.81
CA THR A 110 -2.01 5.88 17.12
C THR A 110 -3.26 5.66 17.98
N GLY A 111 -3.11 5.11 19.20
CA GLY A 111 -4.23 4.73 20.05
C GLY A 111 -5.14 3.66 19.43
N ARG A 112 -4.65 2.90 18.44
CA ARG A 112 -5.39 1.80 17.78
C ARG A 112 -5.02 0.47 18.38
N ASN A 113 -5.93 -0.50 18.35
CA ASN A 113 -5.72 -1.83 18.90
C ASN A 113 -6.06 -2.98 17.94
N ARG A 114 -6.50 -2.67 16.71
CA ARG A 114 -6.79 -3.66 15.66
C ARG A 114 -6.36 -3.13 14.30
N GLN A 115 -5.82 -4.00 13.43
CA GLN A 115 -5.39 -3.63 12.07
C GLN A 115 -6.52 -2.96 11.26
N ALA A 116 -7.76 -3.45 11.40
CA ALA A 116 -8.94 -2.89 10.73
C ALA A 116 -9.22 -1.40 11.06
N GLN A 117 -8.66 -0.85 12.14
CA GLN A 117 -8.81 0.57 12.50
C GLN A 117 -7.77 1.47 11.82
N LEU A 118 -6.66 0.91 11.29
CA LEU A 118 -5.58 1.69 10.67
C LEU A 118 -6.06 2.50 9.47
N GLY A 119 -7.07 2.01 8.73
CA GLY A 119 -7.67 2.72 7.59
C GLY A 119 -8.34 4.06 7.95
N SER A 120 -8.55 4.37 9.24
CA SER A 120 -8.99 5.71 9.67
C SER A 120 -7.87 6.73 9.83
N LEU A 121 -6.60 6.30 9.93
CA LEU A 121 -5.47 7.19 10.21
C LEU A 121 -5.21 8.22 9.10
N LEU A 122 -5.58 7.89 7.85
CA LEU A 122 -5.53 8.80 6.70
C LEU A 122 -6.75 9.74 6.59
N LYS A 123 -7.82 9.50 7.35
CA LYS A 123 -9.06 10.29 7.33
C LYS A 123 -9.05 11.45 8.31
N ASN A 124 -8.35 11.30 9.44
CA ASN A 124 -8.46 12.20 10.60
C ASN A 124 -7.50 13.42 10.57
N ASN A 125 -6.82 13.70 9.45
CA ASN A 125 -5.84 14.79 9.37
C ASN A 125 -6.45 16.20 9.16
N SER A 126 -7.76 16.35 9.34
CA SER A 126 -8.46 17.65 9.28
C SER A 126 -8.81 18.25 10.64
N GLU A 127 -8.69 17.50 11.73
CA GLU A 127 -9.23 17.89 13.06
C GLU A 127 -8.15 18.15 14.13
N MET A 128 -6.89 17.75 13.90
CA MET A 128 -5.82 17.84 14.91
C MET A 128 -5.00 19.15 14.85
N SER A 129 -5.41 20.14 14.06
CA SER A 129 -4.73 21.45 13.93
C SER A 129 -5.39 22.58 14.72
N SER A 130 -6.25 22.26 15.69
CA SER A 130 -6.87 23.24 16.59
C SER A 130 -6.72 22.83 18.06
N PHE A 131 -5.47 22.89 18.54
CA PHE A 131 -5.13 23.10 19.95
C PHE A 131 -3.82 23.91 20.01
N ASP A 132 -3.97 25.23 19.83
CA ASP A 132 -3.12 26.24 20.47
C ASP A 132 -3.54 26.37 21.95
#